data_AF-A0A6N4H3I2-F1
#
_entry.id   AF-A0A6N4H3I2-F1
#
_cell.length_a   1.000
_cell.length_b   1.000
_cell.length_c   1.000
_cell.angle_alpha   90.00
_cell.angle_beta   90.00
_cell.angle_gamma   90.00
#
_symmetry.space_group_name_H-M   'P 1'
#
loop_
_entity.id
_entity.type
_entity.pdbx_description
1 polymer ?
#
loop_
_entity_poly.entity_id
_entity_poly.type
_entity_poly.pdbx_seq_one_letter_code
_entity_poly.pdbx_strand_id
1 'polypeptide(L)'
;MRRKIPASVFVTMNPQMQAVRIAVRENGRQSFEDYIREQVAACSRSSVVPDHTLLHLTFPDSKAIPSRRSTTNEYFYGKLAPAFIRQDIHPEPAVSLRDAAFALSKGLSPLSPAGRREQLMRDPEYRRFTMHCARTAPDDAPLYRAVTSSLGTYLFSDTPKGRRAMYCYMQYMTDRFFGMRTDADTLKIYELKHLPPRIAAMADKCIDKFVKSDLKSEYPGLERSRYSFTEEKWIPTSVLSEGVCSAAYSISPCYEDFERFVAGNRTQVSSGNHDLATLLYIAENGYAASVADDGLHRFRHREFFSEVASKLRDCDRARMGNRQSTHDFGYGALQQQAREIAAGILRTEYNIQNGRFLTEYKESSPDAKQHVSLPGTGTVTKRRETERRLRHSRPVSGKRAAIKI
;
A
#
# COMPACT_ATOMS: atom_id res chain seq x y z
N MET A 1 -30.20 46.47 13.37
CA MET A 1 -29.16 45.44 13.14
C MET A 1 -28.83 45.39 11.65
N ARG A 2 -27.58 45.62 11.24
CA ARG A 2 -27.19 45.53 9.80
C ARG A 2 -27.20 44.06 9.38
N ARG A 3 -27.95 43.75 8.31
CA ARG A 3 -28.05 42.39 7.74
C ARG A 3 -26.68 41.98 7.20
N LYS A 4 -26.09 40.93 7.77
CA LYS A 4 -24.86 40.32 7.25
C LYS A 4 -25.19 39.60 5.94
N ILE A 5 -24.38 39.81 4.91
CA ILE A 5 -24.58 39.20 3.59
C ILE A 5 -23.45 38.17 3.44
N PRO A 6 -23.73 36.86 3.44
CA PRO A 6 -22.70 35.85 3.28
C PRO A 6 -22.12 35.91 1.87
N ALA A 7 -20.82 35.61 1.75
CA ALA A 7 -20.14 35.58 0.46
C ALA A 7 -19.12 34.43 0.42
N SER A 8 -18.96 33.86 -0.78
CA SER A 8 -18.04 32.75 -1.01
C SER A 8 -16.79 33.23 -1.70
N VAL A 9 -15.64 32.81 -1.19
CA VAL A 9 -14.33 33.05 -1.77
C VAL A 9 -13.79 31.71 -2.26
N PHE A 10 -13.54 31.63 -3.57
CA PHE A 10 -12.94 30.47 -4.19
C PHE A 10 -11.47 30.75 -4.49
N VAL A 11 -10.61 29.81 -4.15
CA VAL A 11 -9.16 29.93 -4.32
C VAL A 11 -8.65 28.74 -5.10
N THR A 12 -7.87 29.00 -6.15
CA THR A 12 -7.12 27.97 -6.87
C THR A 12 -5.66 28.09 -6.47
N MET A 13 -5.13 27.06 -5.83
CA MET A 13 -3.73 26.97 -5.42
C MET A 13 -2.98 26.02 -6.35
N ASN A 14 -1.75 26.38 -6.71
CA ASN A 14 -0.84 25.42 -7.33
C ASN A 14 -0.22 24.52 -6.25
N PRO A 15 0.52 23.48 -6.64
CA PRO A 15 1.13 22.57 -5.67
C PRO A 15 2.23 23.18 -4.79
N GLN A 16 2.84 24.28 -5.23
CA GLN A 16 3.77 25.06 -4.42
C GLN A 16 3.04 25.95 -3.39
N MET A 17 1.74 25.71 -3.19
CA MET A 17 0.84 26.46 -2.32
C MET A 17 0.70 27.94 -2.73
N GLN A 18 0.95 28.28 -3.99
CA GLN A 18 0.76 29.63 -4.48
C GLN A 18 -0.67 29.81 -5.00
N ALA A 19 -1.34 30.88 -4.57
CA ALA A 19 -2.65 31.25 -5.07
C ALA A 19 -2.54 31.75 -6.52
N VAL A 20 -3.04 30.94 -7.45
CA VAL A 20 -3.07 31.22 -8.89
C VAL A 20 -4.25 32.11 -9.24
N ARG A 21 -5.42 31.80 -8.66
CA ARG A 21 -6.67 32.53 -8.93
C ARG A 21 -7.51 32.62 -7.66
N ILE A 22 -8.16 33.77 -7.49
CA ILE A 22 -9.11 34.03 -6.41
C ILE A 22 -10.33 34.70 -7.02
N ALA A 23 -11.51 34.17 -6.71
CA ALA A 23 -12.79 34.72 -7.13
C ALA A 23 -13.70 34.89 -5.90
N VAL A 24 -14.44 35.99 -5.85
CA VAL A 24 -15.50 36.20 -4.85
C VAL A 24 -16.82 36.11 -5.60
N ARG A 25 -17.72 35.22 -5.16
CA ARG A 25 -19.05 35.05 -5.76
C ARG A 25 -20.13 34.99 -4.71
N GLU A 26 -21.32 35.37 -5.14
CA GLU A 26 -22.58 35.13 -4.43
C GLU A 26 -23.08 33.71 -4.76
N ASN A 27 -24.06 33.19 -4.01
CA ASN A 27 -24.68 31.86 -4.25
C ASN A 27 -23.83 30.60 -3.98
N GLY A 28 -22.84 30.70 -3.08
CA GLY A 28 -22.33 29.53 -2.34
C GLY A 28 -21.87 28.35 -3.21
N ARG A 29 -22.43 27.17 -2.91
CA ARG A 29 -22.03 25.89 -3.49
C ARG A 29 -22.30 25.76 -5.00
N GLN A 30 -23.39 26.35 -5.52
CA GLN A 30 -23.68 26.31 -6.96
C GLN A 30 -22.61 27.09 -7.73
N SER A 31 -22.28 28.28 -7.25
CA SER A 31 -21.22 29.11 -7.81
C SER A 31 -19.83 28.46 -7.72
N PHE A 32 -19.62 27.57 -6.75
CA PHE A 32 -18.37 26.80 -6.65
C PHE A 32 -18.26 25.74 -7.75
N GLU A 33 -19.35 25.03 -8.05
CA GLU A 33 -19.35 24.05 -9.14
C GLU A 33 -19.12 24.71 -10.50
N ASP A 34 -19.75 25.87 -10.74
CA ASP A 34 -19.48 26.66 -11.96
C ASP A 34 -18.04 27.15 -12.02
N TYR A 35 -17.49 27.59 -10.88
CA TYR A 35 -16.08 27.96 -10.78
C TYR A 35 -15.14 26.80 -11.12
N ILE A 36 -15.45 25.59 -10.65
CA ILE A 36 -14.71 24.37 -10.98
C ILE A 36 -14.76 24.10 -12.49
N ARG A 37 -15.95 24.14 -13.11
CA ARG A 37 -16.11 23.93 -14.56
C ARG A 37 -15.31 24.97 -15.36
N GLU A 38 -15.33 26.23 -14.94
CA GLU A 38 -14.51 27.28 -15.56
C GLU A 38 -13.01 27.01 -15.45
N GLN A 39 -12.52 26.53 -14.30
CA GLN A 39 -11.10 26.18 -14.14
C GLN A 39 -10.72 25.00 -15.04
N VAL A 40 -11.58 23.97 -15.12
CA VAL A 40 -11.35 22.81 -15.98
C VAL A 40 -11.35 23.20 -17.46
N ALA A 41 -12.31 24.02 -17.89
CA ALA A 41 -12.38 24.53 -19.26
C ALA A 41 -11.18 25.42 -19.63
N ALA A 42 -10.66 26.21 -18.68
CA ALA A 42 -9.44 26.99 -18.88
C ALA A 42 -8.22 26.08 -19.11
N CYS A 43 -8.19 24.89 -18.48
CA CYS A 43 -7.15 23.89 -18.67
C CYS A 43 -7.30 23.07 -19.95
N SER A 44 -8.45 23.09 -20.63
CA SER A 44 -8.62 22.43 -21.94
C SER A 44 -7.70 23.00 -23.03
N ARG A 45 -7.14 24.20 -22.81
CA ARG A 45 -6.14 24.83 -23.68
C ARG A 45 -4.72 24.30 -23.45
N SER A 46 -4.49 23.62 -22.33
CA SER A 46 -3.24 22.95 -21.99
C SER A 46 -3.29 21.50 -22.46
N SER A 47 -2.15 20.94 -22.86
CA SER A 47 -2.03 19.51 -23.16
C SER A 47 -2.21 18.63 -21.92
N VAL A 48 -2.16 19.23 -20.71
CA VAL A 48 -2.22 18.52 -19.43
C VAL A 48 -3.01 19.33 -18.40
N VAL A 49 -3.85 18.65 -17.62
CA VAL A 49 -4.53 19.25 -16.47
C VAL A 49 -3.54 19.41 -15.30
N PRO A 50 -3.31 20.63 -14.80
CA PRO A 50 -2.39 20.88 -13.69
C PRO A 50 -2.99 20.40 -12.36
N ASP A 51 -2.13 20.12 -11.39
CA ASP A 51 -2.51 19.60 -10.08
C ASP A 51 -2.92 20.73 -9.12
N HIS A 52 -3.87 21.56 -9.54
CA HIS A 52 -4.32 22.67 -8.71
C HIS A 52 -5.35 22.21 -7.69
N THR A 53 -5.26 22.76 -6.48
CA THR A 53 -6.21 22.55 -5.40
C THR A 53 -7.20 23.71 -5.36
N LEU A 54 -8.49 23.40 -5.41
CA LEU A 54 -9.59 24.36 -5.37
C LEU A 54 -10.18 24.37 -3.96
N LEU A 55 -10.14 25.53 -3.31
CA LEU A 55 -10.66 25.75 -1.97
C LEU A 55 -11.91 26.63 -2.03
N HIS A 56 -12.86 26.33 -1.15
CA HIS A 56 -14.04 27.16 -0.93
C HIS A 56 -14.06 27.64 0.52
N LEU A 57 -14.08 28.97 0.69
CA LEU A 57 -14.19 29.65 1.97
C LEU A 57 -15.51 30.40 2.02
N THR A 58 -16.31 30.16 3.06
CA THR A 58 -17.58 30.84 3.27
C THR A 58 -17.41 31.92 4.35
N PHE A 59 -17.50 33.18 3.94
CA PHE A 59 -17.47 34.32 4.86
C PHE A 59 -18.90 34.65 5.33
N PRO A 60 -19.14 34.76 6.65
CA PRO A 60 -20.46 35.15 7.18
C PRO A 60 -20.90 36.56 6.76
N ASP A 61 -19.95 37.44 6.49
CA ASP A 61 -20.19 38.81 6.02
C ASP A 61 -19.19 39.17 4.91
N SER A 62 -19.70 39.58 3.74
CA SER A 62 -18.91 39.98 2.58
C SER A 62 -17.99 41.16 2.88
N LYS A 63 -18.34 42.01 3.85
CA LYS A 63 -17.50 43.14 4.28
C LYS A 63 -16.23 42.71 5.01
N ALA A 64 -16.19 41.47 5.50
CA ALA A 64 -15.02 40.91 6.16
C ALA A 64 -13.98 40.39 5.16
N ILE A 65 -14.30 40.37 3.87
CA ILE A 65 -13.38 40.00 2.79
C ILE A 65 -12.47 41.20 2.49
N PRO A 66 -11.14 41.07 2.65
CA PRO A 66 -10.22 42.18 2.39
C PRO A 66 -10.25 42.62 0.92
N SER A 67 -10.04 43.91 0.64
CA SER A 67 -9.95 44.40 -0.74
C SER A 67 -8.65 43.95 -1.43
N ARG A 68 -8.78 43.49 -2.69
CA ARG A 68 -7.65 43.04 -3.53
C ARG A 68 -7.00 44.24 -4.21
N ARG A 69 -5.75 44.54 -3.86
CA ARG A 69 -4.93 45.62 -4.47
C ARG A 69 -3.51 45.18 -4.85
N SER A 70 -3.14 43.94 -4.56
CA SER A 70 -1.81 43.36 -4.76
C SER A 70 -1.89 42.12 -5.66
N THR A 71 -0.74 41.52 -5.96
CA THR A 71 -0.68 40.24 -6.67
C THR A 71 -1.50 39.17 -5.93
N THR A 72 -1.96 38.15 -6.66
CA THR A 72 -2.85 37.11 -6.10
C THR A 72 -2.28 36.46 -4.85
N ASN A 73 -0.98 36.17 -4.86
CA ASN A 73 -0.28 35.49 -3.78
C ASN A 73 -0.07 36.38 -2.55
N GLU A 74 0.40 37.61 -2.74
CA GLU A 74 0.53 38.58 -1.65
C GLU A 74 -0.81 38.92 -1.02
N TYR A 75 -1.87 38.99 -1.83
CA TYR A 75 -3.21 39.18 -1.33
C TYR A 75 -3.68 38.00 -0.48
N PHE A 76 -3.46 36.76 -0.97
CA PHE A 76 -3.83 35.55 -0.23
C PHE A 76 -3.14 35.51 1.13
N TYR A 77 -1.81 35.53 1.15
CA TYR A 77 -1.03 35.36 2.39
C TYR A 77 -1.01 36.59 3.28
N GLY A 78 -0.96 37.80 2.69
CA GLY A 78 -0.85 39.04 3.46
C GLY A 78 -2.17 39.57 4.00
N LYS A 79 -3.31 39.22 3.39
CA LYS A 79 -4.63 39.77 3.78
C LYS A 79 -5.69 38.71 4.00
N LEU A 80 -5.92 37.84 3.01
CA LEU A 80 -7.05 36.90 3.04
C LEU A 80 -6.88 35.81 4.11
N ALA A 81 -5.70 35.19 4.17
CA ALA A 81 -5.38 34.16 5.16
C ALA A 81 -5.49 34.65 6.61
N PRO A 82 -4.87 35.78 6.98
CA PRO A 82 -5.10 36.37 8.30
C PRO A 82 -6.58 36.68 8.59
N ALA A 83 -7.37 37.05 7.57
CA ALA A 83 -8.77 37.41 7.77
C ALA A 83 -9.66 36.19 8.05
N PHE A 84 -9.47 35.07 7.36
CA PHE A 84 -10.26 33.86 7.63
C PHE A 84 -9.79 33.15 8.91
N ILE A 85 -8.49 33.18 9.24
CA ILE A 85 -7.95 32.64 10.51
C ILE A 85 -8.53 33.40 11.71
N ARG A 86 -8.53 34.74 11.68
CA ARG A 86 -9.10 35.56 12.78
C ARG A 86 -10.59 35.35 13.00
N GLN A 87 -11.30 34.89 11.98
CA GLN A 87 -12.74 34.64 12.03
C GLN A 87 -13.06 33.16 12.25
N ASP A 88 -12.04 32.32 12.47
CA ASP A 88 -12.18 30.88 12.64
C ASP A 88 -12.93 30.19 11.48
N ILE A 89 -12.74 30.72 10.27
CA ILE A 89 -13.35 30.20 9.05
C ILE A 89 -12.48 29.04 8.55
N HIS A 90 -13.10 27.87 8.49
CA HIS A 90 -12.48 26.65 7.98
C HIS A 90 -12.85 26.48 6.49
N PRO A 91 -11.87 26.20 5.61
CA PRO A 91 -12.17 25.87 4.22
C PRO A 91 -13.02 24.59 4.14
N GLU A 92 -13.97 24.59 3.21
CA GLU A 92 -14.66 23.37 2.82
C GLU A 92 -13.68 22.36 2.19
N PRO A 93 -14.05 21.06 2.11
CA PRO A 93 -13.17 20.04 1.56
C PRO A 93 -12.61 20.45 0.19
N ALA A 94 -11.29 20.41 0.09
CA ALA A 94 -10.57 20.81 -1.10
C ALA A 94 -10.88 19.88 -2.29
N VAL A 95 -10.96 20.45 -3.49
CA VAL A 95 -11.20 19.70 -4.73
C VAL A 95 -9.97 19.79 -5.61
N SER A 96 -9.39 18.64 -5.99
CA SER A 96 -8.33 18.63 -7.01
C SER A 96 -8.92 18.93 -8.37
N LEU A 97 -8.26 19.81 -9.12
CA LEU A 97 -8.64 20.15 -10.49
C LEU A 97 -8.56 18.95 -11.44
N ARG A 98 -7.62 18.02 -11.21
CA ARG A 98 -7.50 16.77 -11.97
C ARG A 98 -8.70 15.86 -11.72
N ASP A 99 -9.09 15.71 -10.46
CA ASP A 99 -10.24 14.90 -10.06
C ASP A 99 -11.53 15.48 -10.65
N ALA A 100 -11.69 16.79 -10.55
CA ALA A 100 -12.82 17.49 -11.14
C ALA A 100 -12.86 17.35 -12.67
N ALA A 101 -11.72 17.47 -13.36
CA ALA A 101 -11.65 17.31 -14.80
C ALA A 101 -12.07 15.91 -15.25
N PHE A 102 -11.63 14.87 -14.54
CA PHE A 102 -12.04 13.50 -14.84
C PHE A 102 -13.49 13.22 -14.45
N ALA A 103 -13.96 13.71 -13.31
CA ALA A 103 -15.36 13.57 -12.91
C ALA A 103 -16.29 14.19 -13.98
N LEU A 104 -15.98 15.40 -14.45
CA LEU A 104 -16.74 16.07 -15.50
C LEU A 104 -16.68 15.34 -16.84
N SER A 105 -15.54 14.73 -17.21
CA SER A 105 -15.44 13.94 -18.45
C SER A 105 -16.32 12.68 -18.42
N LYS A 106 -16.65 12.19 -17.23
CA LYS A 106 -17.60 11.09 -17.00
C LYS A 106 -19.05 11.56 -16.78
N GLY A 107 -19.32 12.85 -16.90
CA GLY A 107 -20.65 13.43 -16.61
C GLY A 107 -21.01 13.43 -15.11
N LEU A 108 -20.04 13.27 -14.23
CA LEU A 108 -20.21 13.30 -12.78
C LEU A 108 -19.99 14.71 -12.23
N SER A 109 -20.75 15.09 -11.20
CA SER A 109 -20.48 16.34 -10.47
C SER A 109 -19.23 16.17 -9.58
N PRO A 110 -18.22 17.07 -9.66
CA PRO A 110 -17.02 17.03 -8.81
C PRO A 110 -17.31 17.12 -7.32
N LEU A 111 -18.47 17.68 -6.93
CA LEU A 111 -18.88 17.85 -5.54
C LEU A 111 -19.74 16.69 -5.01
N SER A 112 -20.06 15.72 -5.88
CA SER A 112 -20.82 14.52 -5.51
C SER A 112 -19.92 13.47 -4.85
N PRO A 113 -20.47 12.54 -4.05
CA PRO A 113 -19.71 11.40 -3.54
C PRO A 113 -19.02 10.57 -4.65
N ALA A 114 -19.67 10.46 -5.83
CA ALA A 114 -19.11 9.74 -6.97
C ALA A 114 -17.94 10.47 -7.65
N GLY A 115 -17.90 11.81 -7.55
CA GLY A 115 -16.79 12.63 -8.05
C GLY A 115 -15.60 12.73 -7.09
N ARG A 116 -15.69 12.14 -5.89
CA ARG A 116 -14.58 12.13 -4.94
C ARG A 116 -13.47 11.20 -5.40
N ARG A 117 -12.23 11.60 -5.10
CA ARG A 117 -11.04 10.87 -5.50
C ARG A 117 -11.04 9.41 -5.09
N GLU A 118 -11.53 9.07 -3.89
CA GLU A 118 -11.56 7.68 -3.43
C GLU A 118 -12.41 6.79 -4.34
N GLN A 119 -13.50 7.34 -4.88
CA GLN A 119 -14.36 6.63 -5.82
C GLN A 119 -13.77 6.63 -7.23
N LEU A 120 -13.19 7.74 -7.68
CA LEU A 120 -12.54 7.83 -8.99
C LEU A 120 -11.34 6.87 -9.09
N MET A 121 -10.57 6.67 -8.01
CA MET A 121 -9.43 5.74 -7.97
C MET A 121 -9.79 4.29 -8.29
N ARG A 122 -11.07 3.91 -8.14
CA ARG A 122 -11.56 2.58 -8.51
C ARG A 122 -11.62 2.41 -10.04
N ASP A 123 -11.78 3.50 -10.78
CA ASP A 123 -11.79 3.50 -12.25
C ASP A 123 -10.35 3.33 -12.80
N PRO A 124 -10.07 2.28 -13.60
CA PRO A 124 -8.78 2.11 -14.27
C PRO A 124 -8.39 3.29 -15.19
N GLU A 125 -9.36 3.95 -15.82
CA GLU A 125 -9.11 5.09 -16.71
C GLU A 125 -8.66 6.31 -15.92
N TYR A 126 -9.22 6.54 -14.73
CA TYR A 126 -8.78 7.61 -13.85
C TYR A 126 -7.32 7.41 -13.42
N ARG A 127 -6.93 6.18 -13.10
CA ARG A 127 -5.53 5.84 -12.77
C ARG A 127 -4.59 6.09 -13.94
N ARG A 128 -5.00 5.77 -15.17
CA ARG A 128 -4.23 6.08 -16.39
C ARG A 128 -4.13 7.58 -16.63
N PHE A 129 -5.24 8.31 -16.47
CA PHE A 129 -5.31 9.76 -16.62
C PHE A 129 -4.38 10.47 -15.64
N THR A 130 -4.47 10.14 -14.35
CA THR A 130 -3.60 10.73 -13.32
C THR A 130 -2.13 10.40 -13.55
N MET A 131 -1.79 9.16 -13.92
CA MET A 131 -0.42 8.80 -14.32
C MET A 131 0.07 9.59 -15.54
N HIS A 132 -0.79 9.78 -16.54
CA HIS A 132 -0.44 10.57 -17.72
C HIS A 132 -0.14 12.01 -17.31
N CYS A 133 -1.02 12.66 -16.55
CA CYS A 133 -0.82 14.02 -16.08
C CYS A 133 0.43 14.19 -15.22
N ALA A 134 0.73 13.22 -14.34
CA ALA A 134 1.94 13.25 -13.52
C ALA A 134 3.23 13.12 -14.36
N ARG A 135 3.19 12.45 -15.51
CA ARG A 135 4.35 12.32 -16.41
C ARG A 135 4.57 13.55 -17.28
N THR A 136 3.50 14.20 -17.71
CA THR A 136 3.54 15.28 -18.70
C THR A 136 3.63 16.67 -18.06
N ALA A 137 3.09 16.84 -16.84
CA ALA A 137 3.33 17.98 -15.98
C ALA A 137 3.58 17.46 -14.55
N PRO A 138 4.82 17.05 -14.24
CA PRO A 138 5.20 16.64 -12.90
C PRO A 138 4.85 17.77 -11.95
N ASP A 139 4.13 17.39 -10.91
CA ASP A 139 3.96 18.26 -9.77
C ASP A 139 5.34 18.41 -9.08
N ASP A 140 5.77 19.64 -8.73
CA ASP A 140 7.00 19.83 -7.94
C ASP A 140 6.81 19.32 -6.50
N ALA A 141 5.57 19.15 -6.04
CA ALA A 141 5.27 18.62 -4.73
C ALA A 141 5.65 17.13 -4.66
N PRO A 142 6.52 16.74 -3.71
CA PRO A 142 6.91 15.34 -3.58
C PRO A 142 5.70 14.47 -3.20
N LEU A 143 5.48 13.41 -3.98
CA LEU A 143 4.47 12.39 -3.68
C LEU A 143 5.04 11.37 -2.68
N TYR A 144 4.23 11.03 -1.68
CA TYR A 144 4.52 9.97 -0.73
C TYR A 144 3.40 8.92 -0.72
N ARG A 145 3.77 7.69 -0.39
CA ARG A 145 2.84 6.59 -0.12
C ARG A 145 2.98 6.15 1.32
N ALA A 146 1.90 6.27 2.09
CA ALA A 146 1.83 5.66 3.41
C ALA A 146 1.11 4.32 3.33
N VAL A 147 1.69 3.28 3.92
CA VAL A 147 1.08 1.96 4.01
C VAL A 147 0.77 1.70 5.48
N THR A 148 -0.50 1.47 5.79
CA THR A 148 -0.99 1.25 7.14
C THR A 148 -1.59 -0.14 7.28
N SER A 149 -1.25 -0.84 8.34
CA SER A 149 -1.79 -2.12 8.76
C SER A 149 -1.74 -2.22 10.29
N SER A 150 -2.08 -3.37 10.85
CA SER A 150 -1.85 -3.69 12.27
C SER A 150 -0.38 -3.61 12.69
N LEU A 151 0.54 -3.81 11.74
CA LEU A 151 1.99 -3.71 11.96
C LEU A 151 2.51 -2.26 11.82
N GLY A 152 1.62 -1.28 12.00
CA GLY A 152 1.91 0.13 11.99
C GLY A 152 1.84 0.79 10.61
N THR A 153 2.31 2.03 10.56
CA THR A 153 2.26 2.86 9.35
C THR A 153 3.65 3.25 8.89
N TYR A 154 4.01 2.89 7.66
CA TYR A 154 5.28 3.21 7.03
C TYR A 154 5.11 4.22 5.89
N LEU A 155 6.09 5.10 5.74
CA LEU A 155 6.10 6.15 4.71
C LEU A 155 7.19 5.89 3.68
N PHE A 156 6.80 5.96 2.40
CA PHE A 156 7.70 5.76 1.27
C PHE A 156 7.65 6.97 0.34
N SER A 157 8.81 7.44 -0.10
CA SER A 157 8.89 8.47 -1.13
C SER A 157 8.61 7.87 -2.51
N ASP A 158 8.12 8.67 -3.45
CA ASP A 158 8.01 8.26 -4.85
C ASP A 158 9.36 8.36 -5.61
N THR A 159 10.48 8.27 -4.90
CA THR A 159 11.80 8.11 -5.52
C THR A 159 12.03 6.64 -5.90
N PRO A 160 12.96 6.31 -6.82
CA PRO A 160 13.33 4.92 -7.09
C PRO A 160 13.72 4.13 -5.83
N LYS A 161 14.37 4.79 -4.87
CA LYS A 161 14.72 4.21 -3.56
C LYS A 161 13.46 3.89 -2.75
N GLY A 162 12.56 4.85 -2.60
CA GLY A 162 11.34 4.69 -1.82
C GLY A 162 10.38 3.67 -2.40
N ARG A 163 10.21 3.64 -3.74
CA ARG A 163 9.42 2.61 -4.42
C ARG A 163 9.95 1.19 -4.19
N ARG A 164 11.27 0.99 -4.22
CA ARG A 164 11.90 -0.31 -3.93
C ARG A 164 11.74 -0.70 -2.46
N ALA A 165 11.86 0.26 -1.54
CA ALA A 165 11.57 0.03 -0.13
C ALA A 165 10.11 -0.37 0.12
N MET A 166 9.17 0.30 -0.57
CA MET A 166 7.76 -0.05 -0.50
C MET A 166 7.53 -1.46 -1.02
N TYR A 167 8.16 -1.85 -2.13
CA TYR A 167 8.11 -3.23 -2.62
C TYR A 167 8.63 -4.22 -1.57
N CYS A 168 9.78 -3.96 -0.94
CA CYS A 168 10.29 -4.80 0.15
C CYS A 168 9.29 -4.94 1.31
N TYR A 169 8.55 -3.88 1.64
CA TYR A 169 7.50 -3.95 2.65
C TYR A 169 6.31 -4.80 2.20
N MET A 170 5.84 -4.63 0.96
CA MET A 170 4.76 -5.47 0.41
C MET A 170 5.17 -6.94 0.33
N GLN A 171 6.44 -7.23 -0.03
CA GLN A 171 6.98 -8.57 0.00
C GLN A 171 7.00 -9.12 1.44
N TYR A 172 7.47 -8.34 2.41
CA TYR A 172 7.44 -8.71 3.83
C TYR A 172 6.02 -9.04 4.31
N MET A 173 5.02 -8.25 3.91
CA MET A 173 3.61 -8.51 4.20
C MET A 173 3.10 -9.77 3.48
N THR A 174 3.53 -9.99 2.23
CA THR A 174 3.18 -11.19 1.45
C THR A 174 3.71 -12.44 2.13
N ASP A 175 4.99 -12.45 2.53
CA ASP A 175 5.64 -13.58 3.17
C ASP A 175 4.95 -13.96 4.49
N ARG A 176 4.38 -12.98 5.19
CA ARG A 176 3.68 -13.14 6.46
C ARG A 176 2.16 -13.16 6.34
N PHE A 177 1.61 -13.20 5.13
CA PHE A 177 0.17 -13.02 4.89
C PHE A 177 -0.67 -13.95 5.77
N PHE A 178 -0.35 -15.24 5.76
CA PHE A 178 -1.02 -16.25 6.58
C PHE A 178 -0.43 -16.44 7.99
N GLY A 179 0.56 -15.65 8.37
CA GLY A 179 1.09 -15.60 9.73
C GLY A 179 0.49 -14.47 10.57
N MET A 180 -0.25 -13.55 9.95
CA MET A 180 -0.94 -12.46 10.63
C MET A 180 -2.24 -12.98 11.25
N ARG A 181 -2.22 -13.25 12.56
CA ARG A 181 -3.30 -13.91 13.31
C ARG A 181 -4.45 -12.98 13.71
N THR A 182 -4.63 -11.88 13.00
CA THR A 182 -5.61 -10.84 13.33
C THR A 182 -6.72 -10.84 12.30
N ASP A 183 -7.88 -11.33 12.74
CA ASP A 183 -9.04 -11.71 11.91
C ASP A 183 -9.73 -10.55 11.16
N ALA A 184 -9.20 -9.33 11.26
CA ALA A 184 -9.79 -8.10 10.73
C ALA A 184 -8.76 -7.12 10.16
N ASP A 185 -7.56 -7.58 9.81
CA ASP A 185 -6.53 -6.68 9.32
C ASP A 185 -6.81 -6.26 7.87
N THR A 186 -6.87 -4.94 7.68
CA THR A 186 -6.86 -4.35 6.35
C THR A 186 -5.55 -3.62 6.17
N LEU A 187 -4.86 -3.90 5.06
CA LEU A 187 -3.75 -3.07 4.60
C LEU A 187 -4.30 -1.99 3.69
N LYS A 188 -4.04 -0.72 4.03
CA LYS A 188 -4.44 0.42 3.21
C LYS A 188 -3.23 1.21 2.75
N ILE A 189 -3.29 1.69 1.51
CA ILE A 189 -2.25 2.50 0.89
C ILE A 189 -2.81 3.89 0.64
N TYR A 190 -2.23 4.89 1.28
CA TYR A 190 -2.61 6.29 1.14
C TYR A 190 -1.59 7.04 0.28
N GLU A 191 -2.09 7.84 -0.66
CA GLU A 191 -1.29 8.81 -1.39
C GLU A 191 -1.34 10.15 -0.64
N LEU A 192 -0.15 10.67 -0.30
CA LEU A 192 0.02 11.87 0.51
C LEU A 192 0.82 12.91 -0.26
N LYS A 193 0.33 14.14 -0.25
CA LYS A 193 1.00 15.32 -0.80
C LYS A 193 1.10 16.39 0.28
N HIS A 194 2.09 17.27 0.16
CA HIS A 194 2.32 18.39 1.09
C HIS A 194 2.51 17.96 2.55
N LEU A 195 3.36 16.95 2.78
CA LEU A 195 3.70 16.54 4.15
C LEU A 195 4.55 17.60 4.85
N PRO A 196 4.35 17.83 6.16
CA PRO A 196 5.25 18.66 6.96
C PRO A 196 6.69 18.16 6.83
N PRO A 197 7.71 19.04 6.72
CA PRO A 197 9.10 18.63 6.50
C PRO A 197 9.61 17.58 7.51
N ARG A 198 9.16 17.67 8.76
CA ARG A 198 9.48 16.70 9.82
C ARG A 198 9.00 15.29 9.50
N ILE A 199 7.80 15.15 8.94
CA ILE A 199 7.20 13.84 8.56
C ILE A 199 7.78 13.38 7.22
N ALA A 200 7.94 14.29 6.25
CA ALA A 200 8.59 14.00 4.98
C ALA A 200 10.01 13.41 5.17
N ALA A 201 10.76 13.90 6.15
CA ALA A 201 12.08 13.37 6.51
C ALA A 201 12.05 11.96 7.16
N MET A 202 10.86 11.44 7.51
CA MET A 202 10.66 10.06 7.96
C MET A 202 10.46 9.07 6.80
N ALA A 203 10.28 9.55 5.58
CA ALA A 203 10.15 8.68 4.42
C ALA A 203 11.38 7.78 4.24
N ASP A 204 11.14 6.53 3.86
CA ASP A 204 12.16 5.53 3.57
C ASP A 204 13.06 5.15 4.77
N LYS A 205 12.69 5.54 6.00
CA LYS A 205 13.41 5.19 7.24
C LYS A 205 13.48 3.68 7.52
N CYS A 206 12.68 2.88 6.82
CA CYS A 206 12.82 1.43 6.84
C CYS A 206 14.19 0.95 6.35
N ILE A 207 14.91 1.72 5.53
CA ILE A 207 16.25 1.37 5.04
C ILE A 207 17.31 1.78 6.06
N ASP A 208 17.93 0.79 6.71
CA ASP A 208 19.03 0.97 7.67
C ASP A 208 20.35 1.31 6.97
N LYS A 209 20.62 0.62 5.85
CA LYS A 209 21.85 0.81 5.06
C LYS A 209 21.54 0.64 3.59
N PHE A 210 21.63 1.73 2.84
CA PHE A 210 21.32 1.74 1.42
C PHE A 210 22.53 1.40 0.56
N VAL A 211 22.34 0.53 -0.44
CA VAL A 211 23.34 0.16 -1.44
C VAL A 211 22.89 0.67 -2.82
N LYS A 212 23.63 1.60 -3.41
CA LYS A 212 23.24 2.26 -4.67
C LYS A 212 23.09 1.30 -5.86
N SER A 213 23.76 0.15 -5.87
CA SER A 213 23.64 -0.82 -6.96
C SER A 213 22.25 -1.47 -7.02
N ASP A 214 21.48 -1.46 -5.93
CA ASP A 214 20.08 -1.91 -5.96
C ASP A 214 19.24 -1.08 -6.93
N LEU A 215 19.56 0.20 -7.15
CA LEU A 215 18.82 1.02 -8.12
C LEU A 215 18.98 0.54 -9.56
N LYS A 216 20.08 -0.18 -9.85
CA LYS A 216 20.40 -0.72 -11.17
C LYS A 216 19.93 -2.17 -11.35
N SER A 217 19.46 -2.84 -10.30
CA SER A 217 18.97 -4.23 -10.38
C SER A 217 17.62 -4.28 -11.10
N GLU A 218 17.37 -5.34 -11.88
CA GLU A 218 16.04 -5.60 -12.45
C GLU A 218 15.04 -6.08 -11.41
N TYR A 219 15.52 -6.65 -10.29
CA TYR A 219 14.65 -7.04 -9.18
C TYR A 219 13.93 -5.81 -8.62
N PRO A 220 12.60 -5.85 -8.39
CA PRO A 220 11.83 -4.68 -7.94
C PRO A 220 12.12 -4.21 -6.51
N GLY A 221 12.76 -5.02 -5.67
CA GLY A 221 13.11 -4.68 -4.29
C GLY A 221 14.55 -4.18 -4.11
N LEU A 222 15.05 -4.32 -2.88
CA LEU A 222 16.41 -4.00 -2.44
C LEU A 222 17.14 -5.28 -2.03
N GLU A 223 17.97 -5.83 -2.90
CA GLU A 223 18.63 -7.13 -2.65
C GLU A 223 19.83 -7.00 -1.72
N ARG A 224 20.58 -5.90 -1.82
CA ARG A 224 21.84 -5.70 -1.08
C ARG A 224 21.71 -4.74 0.09
N SER A 225 20.71 -3.86 0.07
CA SER A 225 20.46 -2.92 1.16
C SER A 225 19.96 -3.64 2.41
N ARG A 226 20.33 -3.12 3.58
CA ARG A 226 19.77 -3.54 4.85
C ARG A 226 18.54 -2.70 5.15
N TYR A 227 17.44 -3.35 5.50
CA TYR A 227 16.20 -2.71 5.91
C TYR A 227 15.54 -3.52 7.02
N SER A 228 14.66 -2.87 7.76
CA SER A 228 13.87 -3.48 8.82
C SER A 228 12.55 -2.74 9.02
N PHE A 229 11.53 -3.51 9.40
CA PHE A 229 10.18 -3.04 9.68
C PHE A 229 9.93 -3.21 11.18
N THR A 230 10.32 -2.19 11.94
CA THR A 230 10.18 -2.12 13.41
C THR A 230 9.27 -0.96 13.81
N GLU A 231 8.79 -0.98 15.04
CA GLU A 231 7.86 0.05 15.56
C GLU A 231 8.49 1.44 15.63
N GLU A 232 9.79 1.53 15.89
CA GLU A 232 10.57 2.78 15.94
C GLU A 232 10.53 3.57 14.62
N LYS A 233 10.15 2.91 13.52
CA LYS A 233 10.11 3.47 12.17
C LYS A 233 8.71 3.85 11.73
N TRP A 234 7.72 3.65 12.59
CA TRP A 234 6.35 4.04 12.31
C TRP A 234 6.21 5.56 12.25
N ILE A 235 5.26 6.01 11.45
CA ILE A 235 4.82 7.39 11.43
C ILE A 235 3.46 7.53 12.13
N PRO A 236 3.13 8.72 12.66
CA PRO A 236 1.81 8.96 13.25
C PRO A 236 0.68 8.74 12.24
N THR A 237 -0.36 8.01 12.62
CA THR A 237 -1.55 7.77 11.78
C THR A 237 -2.35 9.03 11.49
N SER A 238 -2.15 10.10 12.27
CA SER A 238 -2.75 11.41 12.00
C SER A 238 -2.36 11.98 10.64
N VAL A 239 -1.24 11.55 10.05
CA VAL A 239 -0.88 11.97 8.68
C VAL A 239 -1.90 11.51 7.64
N LEU A 240 -2.63 10.42 7.93
CA LEU A 240 -3.52 9.79 6.97
C LEU A 240 -4.79 10.61 6.72
N SER A 241 -5.13 11.56 7.61
CA SER A 241 -6.28 12.47 7.40
C SER A 241 -6.11 13.36 6.17
N GLU A 242 -4.87 13.66 5.79
CA GLU A 242 -4.52 14.44 4.60
C GLU A 242 -4.35 13.55 3.35
N GLY A 243 -4.46 12.24 3.50
CA GLY A 243 -4.14 11.26 2.47
C GLY A 243 -5.36 10.67 1.78
N VAL A 244 -5.20 10.34 0.51
CA VAL A 244 -6.23 9.68 -0.29
C VAL A 244 -5.98 8.18 -0.27
N CYS A 245 -6.96 7.40 0.20
CA CYS A 245 -6.87 5.94 0.15
C CYS A 245 -6.91 5.45 -1.31
N SER A 246 -5.76 4.99 -1.80
CA SER A 246 -5.54 4.53 -3.18
C SER A 246 -5.81 3.03 -3.37
N ALA A 247 -5.60 2.24 -2.33
CA ALA A 247 -5.84 0.80 -2.34
C ALA A 247 -6.12 0.31 -0.91
N ALA A 248 -6.95 -0.73 -0.81
CA ALA A 248 -7.24 -1.43 0.42
C ALA A 248 -7.30 -2.93 0.13
N TYR A 249 -6.65 -3.71 0.98
CA TYR A 249 -6.61 -5.17 0.90
C TYR A 249 -7.07 -5.75 2.23
N SER A 250 -7.97 -6.72 2.16
CA SER A 250 -8.27 -7.59 3.29
C SER A 250 -7.10 -8.57 3.45
N ILE A 251 -6.65 -8.79 4.69
CA ILE A 251 -5.61 -9.76 5.05
C ILE A 251 -6.28 -10.92 5.79
N SER A 252 -7.32 -11.49 5.22
CA SER A 252 -7.97 -12.68 5.75
C SER A 252 -7.30 -13.93 5.17
N PRO A 253 -7.21 -15.05 5.91
CA PRO A 253 -6.65 -16.29 5.40
C PRO A 253 -7.65 -17.00 4.45
N CYS A 254 -7.96 -16.34 3.33
CA CYS A 254 -8.74 -16.88 2.22
C CYS A 254 -7.94 -16.77 0.92
N TYR A 255 -8.27 -17.63 -0.05
CA TYR A 255 -7.51 -17.67 -1.31
C TYR A 255 -7.67 -16.38 -2.11
N GLU A 256 -8.89 -15.87 -2.24
CA GLU A 256 -9.20 -14.69 -3.06
C GLU A 256 -8.47 -13.43 -2.54
N ASP A 257 -8.47 -13.20 -1.23
CA ASP A 257 -7.76 -12.05 -0.65
C ASP A 257 -6.25 -12.15 -0.86
N PHE A 258 -5.68 -13.35 -0.70
CA PHE A 258 -4.26 -13.58 -0.96
C PHE A 258 -3.90 -13.37 -2.43
N GLU A 259 -4.66 -13.95 -3.35
CA GLU A 259 -4.46 -13.79 -4.79
C GLU A 259 -4.54 -12.31 -5.19
N ARG A 260 -5.58 -11.60 -4.71
CA ARG A 260 -5.76 -10.17 -4.95
C ARG A 260 -4.60 -9.34 -4.39
N PHE A 261 -4.09 -9.70 -3.21
CA PHE A 261 -2.96 -9.02 -2.58
C PHE A 261 -1.67 -9.19 -3.40
N VAL A 262 -1.36 -10.43 -3.80
CA VAL A 262 -0.18 -10.75 -4.60
C VAL A 262 -0.24 -10.09 -5.97
N ALA A 263 -1.35 -10.24 -6.69
CA ALA A 263 -1.53 -9.66 -8.02
C ALA A 263 -1.50 -8.12 -8.00
N GLY A 264 -2.14 -7.50 -7.00
CA GLY A 264 -2.21 -6.05 -6.85
C GLY A 264 -0.85 -5.41 -6.55
N ASN A 265 0.02 -6.11 -5.80
CA ASN A 265 1.34 -5.60 -5.41
C ASN A 265 2.51 -6.19 -6.21
N ARG A 266 2.24 -7.18 -7.07
CA ARG A 266 3.23 -7.89 -7.92
C ARG A 266 4.37 -8.51 -7.11
N THR A 267 4.04 -9.04 -5.94
CA THR A 267 5.00 -9.70 -5.05
C THR A 267 5.21 -11.16 -5.44
N GLN A 268 6.29 -11.75 -4.93
CA GLN A 268 6.60 -13.15 -5.15
C GLN A 268 5.94 -14.01 -4.07
N VAL A 269 5.43 -15.18 -4.47
CA VAL A 269 4.82 -16.14 -3.55
C VAL A 269 5.91 -17.09 -3.05
N SER A 270 6.03 -17.24 -1.73
CA SER A 270 6.91 -18.25 -1.13
C SER A 270 6.31 -19.65 -1.27
N SER A 271 7.14 -20.70 -1.24
CA SER A 271 6.64 -22.08 -1.32
C SER A 271 5.62 -22.41 -0.22
N GLY A 272 5.85 -21.91 1.00
CA GLY A 272 4.94 -22.12 2.12
C GLY A 272 3.60 -21.42 1.94
N ASN A 273 3.59 -20.20 1.40
CA ASN A 273 2.34 -19.51 1.10
C ASN A 273 1.63 -20.08 -0.12
N HIS A 274 2.37 -20.60 -1.10
CA HIS A 274 1.78 -21.36 -2.21
C HIS A 274 1.07 -22.61 -1.68
N ASP A 275 1.73 -23.41 -0.84
CA ASP A 275 1.12 -24.60 -0.23
C ASP A 275 -0.20 -24.27 0.48
N LEU A 276 -0.19 -23.20 1.28
CA LEU A 276 -1.35 -22.80 2.07
C LEU A 276 -2.46 -22.19 1.21
N ALA A 277 -2.10 -21.36 0.21
CA ALA A 277 -3.05 -20.83 -0.75
C ALA A 277 -3.71 -21.94 -1.57
N THR A 278 -2.97 -22.97 -1.98
CA THR A 278 -3.51 -24.13 -2.68
C THR A 278 -4.48 -24.92 -1.80
N LEU A 279 -4.17 -25.12 -0.52
CA LEU A 279 -5.10 -25.74 0.43
C LEU A 279 -6.38 -24.91 0.60
N LEU A 280 -6.26 -23.59 0.77
CA LEU A 280 -7.41 -22.67 0.88
C LEU A 280 -8.28 -22.73 -0.38
N TYR A 281 -7.66 -22.70 -1.55
CA TYR A 281 -8.37 -22.85 -2.82
C TYR A 281 -9.15 -24.17 -2.87
N ILE A 282 -8.50 -25.29 -2.54
CA ILE A 282 -9.14 -26.61 -2.60
C ILE A 282 -10.30 -26.70 -1.59
N ALA A 283 -10.15 -26.14 -0.40
CA ALA A 283 -11.20 -26.12 0.62
C ALA A 283 -12.42 -25.28 0.18
N GLU A 284 -12.21 -24.17 -0.52
CA GLU A 284 -13.26 -23.25 -0.96
C GLU A 284 -13.93 -23.69 -2.27
N ASN A 285 -13.13 -24.09 -3.26
CA ASN A 285 -13.58 -24.30 -4.64
C ASN A 285 -13.63 -25.79 -5.02
N GLY A 286 -12.79 -26.62 -4.39
CA GLY A 286 -12.53 -28.01 -4.78
C GLY A 286 -11.18 -28.18 -5.47
N TYR A 287 -10.80 -29.43 -5.76
CA TYR A 287 -9.52 -29.77 -6.37
C TYR A 287 -9.45 -29.32 -7.83
N ALA A 288 -8.39 -28.56 -8.15
CA ALA A 288 -7.98 -28.21 -9.50
C ALA A 288 -6.49 -28.51 -9.70
N ALA A 289 -6.18 -29.34 -10.69
CA ALA A 289 -4.80 -29.74 -10.97
C ALA A 289 -3.90 -28.55 -11.34
N SER A 290 -4.45 -27.53 -11.99
CA SER A 290 -3.72 -26.30 -12.37
C SER A 290 -3.30 -25.44 -11.17
N VAL A 291 -3.99 -25.56 -10.04
CA VAL A 291 -3.64 -24.81 -8.81
C VAL A 291 -2.62 -25.58 -7.99
N ALA A 292 -2.71 -26.92 -7.98
CA ALA A 292 -1.76 -27.80 -7.30
C ALA A 292 -0.40 -27.95 -8.03
N ASP A 293 -0.32 -27.52 -9.28
CA ASP A 293 0.89 -27.57 -10.10
C ASP A 293 0.97 -26.28 -10.93
N ASP A 294 1.43 -25.21 -10.29
CA ASP A 294 1.64 -23.91 -10.94
C ASP A 294 2.95 -23.84 -11.76
N GLY A 295 3.70 -24.94 -11.81
CA GLY A 295 5.00 -25.05 -12.49
C GLY A 295 6.16 -24.31 -11.80
N LEU A 296 5.91 -23.61 -10.69
CA LEU A 296 6.88 -22.84 -9.93
C LEU A 296 7.19 -23.49 -8.59
N HIS A 297 6.15 -23.88 -7.85
CA HIS A 297 6.25 -24.46 -6.52
C HIS A 297 5.66 -25.86 -6.49
N ARG A 298 6.37 -26.79 -5.87
CA ARG A 298 5.84 -28.13 -5.64
C ARG A 298 4.84 -28.08 -4.47
N PHE A 299 3.59 -28.41 -4.74
CA PHE A 299 2.59 -28.57 -3.68
C PHE A 299 2.94 -29.72 -2.73
N ARG A 300 3.27 -29.40 -1.48
CA ARG A 300 3.74 -30.35 -0.47
C ARG A 300 2.70 -31.42 -0.12
N HIS A 301 1.42 -31.05 -0.12
CA HIS A 301 0.32 -31.93 0.29
C HIS A 301 -0.26 -32.76 -0.86
N ARG A 302 0.36 -32.73 -2.03
CA ARG A 302 -0.13 -33.37 -3.27
C ARG A 302 -0.49 -34.85 -3.08
N GLU A 303 0.23 -35.58 -2.24
CA GLU A 303 0.00 -37.01 -2.02
C GLU A 303 -1.37 -37.30 -1.37
N PHE A 304 -1.83 -36.43 -0.47
CA PHE A 304 -3.16 -36.55 0.16
C PHE A 304 -4.30 -36.43 -0.86
N PHE A 305 -4.06 -35.81 -2.01
CA PHE A 305 -5.04 -35.63 -3.07
C PHE A 305 -4.85 -36.59 -4.25
N SER A 306 -3.84 -37.46 -4.22
CA SER A 306 -3.46 -38.29 -5.37
C SER A 306 -4.58 -39.20 -5.87
N GLU A 307 -5.28 -39.86 -4.95
CA GLU A 307 -6.41 -40.75 -5.25
C GLU A 307 -7.59 -39.96 -5.83
N VAL A 308 -7.98 -38.86 -5.18
CA VAL A 308 -9.07 -37.99 -5.63
C VAL A 308 -8.75 -37.40 -7.01
N ALA A 309 -7.53 -36.92 -7.21
CA ALA A 309 -7.07 -36.39 -8.49
C ALA A 309 -7.11 -37.44 -9.61
N SER A 310 -6.83 -38.71 -9.30
CA SER A 310 -6.94 -39.79 -10.29
C SER A 310 -8.39 -40.04 -10.70
N LYS A 311 -9.28 -40.19 -9.71
CA LYS A 311 -10.70 -40.44 -9.97
C LYS A 311 -11.35 -39.26 -10.71
N LEU A 312 -10.99 -38.02 -10.38
CA LEU A 312 -11.47 -36.83 -11.10
C LEU A 312 -11.05 -36.84 -12.58
N ARG A 313 -9.82 -37.26 -12.91
CA ARG A 313 -9.39 -37.42 -14.31
C ARG A 313 -10.20 -38.48 -15.06
N ASP A 314 -10.57 -39.56 -14.38
CA ASP A 314 -11.40 -40.62 -14.97
C ASP A 314 -12.83 -40.12 -15.21
N CYS A 315 -13.40 -39.34 -14.28
CA CYS A 315 -14.69 -38.66 -14.47
C CYS A 315 -14.66 -37.70 -15.68
N ASP A 316 -13.61 -36.88 -15.80
CA ASP A 316 -13.44 -35.97 -16.94
C ASP A 316 -13.34 -36.72 -18.27
N ARG A 317 -12.61 -37.85 -18.29
CA ARG A 317 -12.51 -38.72 -19.48
C ARG A 317 -13.87 -39.33 -19.84
N ALA A 318 -14.62 -39.81 -18.85
CA ALA A 318 -15.96 -40.37 -19.06
C ALA A 318 -16.94 -39.31 -19.60
N ARG A 319 -16.91 -38.09 -19.08
CA ARG A 319 -17.72 -36.96 -19.54
C ARG A 319 -17.37 -36.55 -20.96
N MET A 320 -16.08 -36.50 -21.30
CA MET A 320 -15.62 -36.20 -22.66
C MET A 320 -16.03 -37.27 -23.67
N GLY A 321 -16.05 -38.54 -23.26
CA GLY A 321 -16.54 -39.65 -24.06
C GLY A 321 -18.07 -39.66 -24.25
N ASN A 322 -18.82 -39.08 -23.31
CA ASN A 322 -20.28 -39.09 -23.29
C ASN A 322 -20.88 -37.67 -23.16
N ARG A 323 -20.61 -36.79 -24.12
CA ARG A 323 -20.99 -35.36 -24.07
C ARG A 323 -22.51 -35.09 -23.95
N GLN A 324 -23.35 -36.05 -24.28
CA GLN A 324 -24.81 -35.93 -24.17
C GLN A 324 -25.36 -36.40 -22.81
N SER A 325 -24.52 -37.03 -21.97
CA SER A 325 -24.93 -37.50 -20.64
C SER A 325 -24.97 -36.35 -19.64
N THR A 326 -26.04 -36.28 -18.84
CA THR A 326 -26.20 -35.34 -17.72
C THR A 326 -25.72 -35.91 -16.38
N HIS A 327 -25.15 -37.12 -16.39
CA HIS A 327 -24.66 -37.80 -15.19
C HIS A 327 -23.35 -37.18 -14.68
N ASP A 328 -23.23 -36.99 -13.37
CA ASP A 328 -22.08 -36.32 -12.74
C ASP A 328 -20.86 -37.25 -12.52
N PHE A 329 -21.05 -38.57 -12.70
CA PHE A 329 -20.00 -39.59 -12.54
C PHE A 329 -19.29 -39.56 -11.18
N GLY A 330 -19.96 -39.06 -10.13
CA GLY A 330 -19.40 -38.92 -8.79
C GLY A 330 -18.44 -37.73 -8.62
N TYR A 331 -18.34 -36.85 -9.63
CA TYR A 331 -17.44 -35.69 -9.62
C TYR A 331 -17.70 -34.78 -8.42
N GLY A 332 -18.96 -34.45 -8.11
CA GLY A 332 -19.34 -33.62 -6.96
C GLY A 332 -18.94 -34.24 -5.62
N ALA A 333 -19.09 -35.55 -5.46
CA ALA A 333 -18.67 -36.27 -4.25
C ALA A 333 -17.14 -36.27 -4.08
N LEU A 334 -16.40 -36.46 -5.17
CA LEU A 334 -14.94 -36.37 -5.18
C LEU A 334 -14.44 -34.95 -4.87
N GLN A 335 -15.12 -33.93 -5.40
CA GLN A 335 -14.82 -32.54 -5.07
C GLN A 335 -15.08 -32.23 -3.59
N GLN A 336 -16.17 -32.77 -3.03
CA GLN A 336 -16.47 -32.64 -1.60
C GLN A 336 -15.41 -33.35 -0.73
N GLN A 337 -14.97 -34.55 -1.13
CA GLN A 337 -13.88 -35.26 -0.46
C GLN A 337 -12.58 -34.43 -0.49
N ALA A 338 -12.23 -33.81 -1.61
CA ALA A 338 -11.06 -32.93 -1.68
C ALA A 338 -11.18 -31.73 -0.72
N ARG A 339 -12.35 -31.09 -0.65
CA ARG A 339 -12.59 -29.97 0.28
C ARG A 339 -12.38 -30.39 1.73
N GLU A 340 -12.88 -31.57 2.10
CA GLU A 340 -12.74 -32.11 3.46
C GLU A 340 -11.30 -32.45 3.82
N ILE A 341 -10.53 -33.04 2.89
CA ILE A 341 -9.10 -33.29 3.08
C ILE A 341 -8.36 -31.96 3.30
N ALA A 342 -8.59 -30.98 2.43
CA ALA A 342 -7.94 -29.67 2.53
C ALA A 342 -8.32 -28.94 3.83
N ALA A 343 -9.60 -28.89 4.19
CA ALA A 343 -10.09 -28.30 5.43
C ALA A 343 -9.53 -29.03 6.66
N GLY A 344 -9.38 -30.36 6.59
CA GLY A 344 -8.74 -31.17 7.62
C GLY A 344 -7.30 -30.73 7.86
N ILE A 345 -6.48 -30.65 6.81
CA ILE A 345 -5.08 -30.23 6.88
C ILE A 345 -4.97 -28.79 7.39
N LEU A 346 -5.77 -27.85 6.84
CA LEU A 346 -5.81 -26.45 7.28
C LEU A 346 -6.08 -26.34 8.78
N ARG A 347 -7.02 -27.15 9.29
CA ARG A 347 -7.36 -27.15 10.71
C ARG A 347 -6.25 -27.75 11.58
N THR A 348 -5.67 -28.89 11.18
CA THR A 348 -4.72 -29.63 12.03
C THR A 348 -3.29 -29.08 11.99
N GLU A 349 -2.84 -28.62 10.82
CA GLU A 349 -1.45 -28.17 10.64
C GLU A 349 -1.29 -26.65 10.72
N TYR A 350 -2.34 -25.90 10.36
CA TYR A 350 -2.27 -24.44 10.23
C TYR A 350 -3.22 -23.68 11.16
N ASN A 351 -4.05 -24.39 11.93
CA ASN A 351 -5.07 -23.80 12.80
C ASN A 351 -5.99 -22.83 12.05
N ILE A 352 -6.37 -23.14 10.80
CA ILE A 352 -7.30 -22.33 10.00
C ILE A 352 -8.60 -23.11 9.82
N GLN A 353 -9.73 -22.47 10.10
CA GLN A 353 -11.06 -23.03 9.87
C GLN A 353 -12.00 -21.95 9.31
N ASN A 354 -12.70 -22.29 8.22
CA ASN A 354 -13.67 -21.39 7.57
C ASN A 354 -13.09 -19.99 7.24
N GLY A 355 -11.86 -19.93 6.72
CA GLY A 355 -11.22 -18.66 6.35
C GLY A 355 -10.85 -17.78 7.55
N ARG A 356 -10.69 -18.37 8.74
CA ARG A 356 -10.27 -17.66 9.97
C ARG A 356 -9.21 -18.47 10.71
N PHE A 357 -8.31 -17.79 11.40
CA PHE A 357 -7.44 -18.45 12.36
C PHE A 357 -8.25 -18.89 13.57
N LEU A 358 -8.00 -20.10 14.04
CA LEU A 358 -8.48 -20.55 15.34
C LEU A 358 -7.65 -19.81 16.39
N THR A 359 -8.30 -18.90 17.12
CA THR A 359 -7.72 -18.28 18.32
C THR A 359 -7.59 -19.33 19.40
N GLU A 360 -6.49 -20.08 19.42
CA GLU A 360 -6.06 -20.69 20.68
C GLU A 360 -5.54 -19.57 21.59
N TYR A 361 -6.41 -19.04 22.44
CA TYR A 361 -5.97 -18.40 23.68
C TYR A 361 -5.41 -19.52 24.57
N LYS A 362 -4.10 -19.72 24.50
CA LYS A 362 -3.34 -20.29 25.61
C LYS A 362 -2.33 -19.26 26.07
N GLU A 363 -2.71 -18.50 27.08
CA GLU A 363 -1.75 -17.98 28.04
C GLU A 363 -0.99 -19.17 28.62
N SER A 364 0.24 -19.35 28.18
CA SER A 364 1.25 -20.06 28.95
C SER A 364 2.60 -19.37 28.71
N SER A 365 2.80 -18.29 29.47
CA SER A 365 4.12 -17.85 29.96
C SER A 365 4.29 -18.52 31.35
N PRO A 366 5.49 -18.96 31.78
CA PRO A 366 6.76 -18.28 31.57
C PRO A 366 7.90 -19.18 31.08
N ASP A 367 8.72 -18.65 30.18
CA ASP A 367 10.17 -18.61 30.43
C ASP A 367 10.81 -17.56 29.50
N ALA A 368 10.72 -16.31 29.92
CA ALA A 368 11.63 -15.28 29.46
C ALA A 368 13.00 -15.59 30.07
N LYS A 369 13.87 -16.27 29.32
CA LYS A 369 15.31 -16.24 29.63
C LYS A 369 15.83 -14.83 29.34
N GLN A 370 15.67 -13.99 30.35
CA GLN A 370 16.47 -12.80 30.54
C GLN A 370 17.94 -13.23 30.55
N HIS A 371 18.68 -12.87 29.51
CA HIS A 371 20.13 -12.96 29.53
C HIS A 371 20.66 -11.81 30.40
N VAL A 372 20.73 -12.05 31.72
CA VAL A 372 21.54 -11.27 32.65
C VAL A 372 22.87 -12.01 32.79
N SER A 373 23.94 -11.39 32.30
CA SER A 373 25.32 -11.83 32.52
C SER A 373 25.69 -11.75 33.99
N LEU A 374 26.54 -12.67 34.51
CA LEU A 374 27.55 -12.45 35.57
C LEU A 374 28.35 -13.78 35.83
N PRO A 375 29.48 -13.78 36.57
CA PRO A 375 30.79 -14.21 36.05
C PRO A 375 31.40 -15.45 36.74
N GLY A 376 32.52 -15.95 36.21
CA GLY A 376 33.58 -16.54 37.02
C GLY A 376 33.76 -18.06 37.00
N THR A 377 34.91 -18.46 36.45
CA THR A 377 35.82 -19.55 36.89
C THR A 377 35.44 -21.03 36.72
N GLY A 378 36.40 -21.80 36.18
CA GLY A 378 36.61 -23.21 36.53
C GLY A 378 36.36 -24.21 35.40
N THR A 379 37.22 -24.29 34.37
CA THR A 379 38.31 -25.28 34.24
C THR A 379 37.94 -26.67 33.69
N VAL A 380 38.85 -27.14 32.81
CA VAL A 380 39.21 -28.54 32.46
C VAL A 380 38.50 -29.13 31.22
N THR A 381 39.07 -28.97 30.01
CA THR A 381 39.97 -29.89 29.29
C THR A 381 39.54 -31.35 29.11
N LYS A 382 39.26 -31.74 27.85
CA LYS A 382 40.02 -32.67 27.00
C LYS A 382 39.20 -32.95 25.72
N ARG A 383 39.69 -33.37 24.55
CA ARG A 383 40.98 -33.42 23.82
C ARG A 383 40.73 -34.44 22.69
N ARG A 384 41.07 -34.12 21.44
CA ARG A 384 41.52 -34.99 20.30
C ARG A 384 40.96 -34.46 18.95
N GLU A 385 41.81 -33.90 18.08
CA GLU A 385 42.67 -34.59 17.08
C GLU A 385 41.83 -35.17 15.94
N THR A 386 42.06 -34.98 14.64
CA THR A 386 43.29 -34.60 13.90
C THR A 386 42.95 -34.22 12.45
N GLU A 387 43.87 -33.46 11.81
CA GLU A 387 44.27 -33.55 10.40
C GLU A 387 43.29 -33.29 9.24
N ARG A 388 43.52 -32.17 8.54
CA ARG A 388 44.14 -32.13 7.18
C ARG A 388 43.90 -30.75 6.58
N ARG A 389 44.96 -29.97 6.43
CA ARG A 389 45.15 -29.07 5.28
C ARG A 389 46.63 -28.70 5.16
N LEU A 390 47.28 -29.41 4.24
CA LEU A 390 48.37 -28.92 3.41
C LEU A 390 48.03 -27.49 2.92
N ARG A 391 48.95 -26.56 2.65
CA ARG A 391 50.40 -26.45 2.70
C ARG A 391 50.70 -24.97 2.36
N HIS A 392 51.86 -24.50 2.79
CA HIS A 392 52.59 -23.32 2.29
C HIS A 392 52.09 -21.89 2.65
N SER A 393 52.44 -21.52 3.88
CA SER A 393 53.36 -20.41 4.22
C SER A 393 54.14 -19.79 3.03
N ARG A 394 53.99 -18.49 2.77
CA ARG A 394 54.89 -17.34 3.17
C ARG A 394 56.17 -17.24 2.30
N PRO A 395 56.82 -16.06 2.11
CA PRO A 395 57.17 -15.11 3.19
C PRO A 395 57.15 -13.59 2.84
N VAL A 396 56.87 -12.72 3.83
CA VAL A 396 57.83 -11.78 4.51
C VAL A 396 58.04 -10.51 3.68
N SER A 397 57.77 -9.29 4.13
CA SER A 397 58.31 -8.50 5.26
C SER A 397 57.51 -7.18 5.23
N GLY A 398 57.07 -6.52 6.30
CA GLY A 398 57.87 -5.98 7.39
C GLY A 398 57.79 -4.43 7.39
N LYS A 399 57.50 -3.85 8.56
CA LYS A 399 57.66 -2.43 8.99
C LYS A 399 56.61 -1.43 8.46
N ARG A 400 55.76 -0.86 9.32
CA ARG A 400 55.94 0.23 10.33
C ARG A 400 56.05 1.64 9.71
N ALA A 401 55.24 2.54 10.28
CA ALA A 401 55.32 4.00 10.35
C ALA A 401 55.14 4.76 9.02
N ALA A 402 54.03 5.48 8.84
CA ALA A 402 53.80 6.85 9.32
C ALA A 402 54.84 7.84 8.77
N ILE A 403 54.40 8.74 7.87
CA ILE A 403 54.75 10.16 7.82
C ILE A 403 53.72 10.85 6.90
N LYS A 404 53.21 11.98 7.38
CA LYS A 404 52.37 12.98 6.70
C LYS A 404 53.05 13.48 5.41
N ILE A 405 52.27 13.74 4.38
CA ILE A 405 51.91 15.08 3.86
C ILE A 405 50.56 14.93 3.14
#